data_AF-A0A662CHL9-F1
#
_entry.id   AF-A0A662CHL9-F1
#
_cell.length_a   1.000
_cell.length_b   1.000
_cell.length_c   1.000
_cell.angle_alpha   90.00
_cell.angle_beta   90.00
_cell.angle_gamma   90.00
#
_symmetry.space_group_name_H-M   'P 1'
#
loop_
_entity.id
_entity.type
_entity.pdbx_description
1 polymer ?
#
loop_
_entity_poly.entity_id
_entity_poly.type
_entity_poly.pdbx_seq_one_letter_code
_entity_poly.pdbx_strand_id
1 'polypeptide(L)'
;MEKPKKVVLAYSGGLDTSVIIRWLIDNYGCEVIAFSADVGQQEDMEEVRKKALATGASKVHIYDLKEEFLRDYCFKALKAQALYEGKYPLGTALNRPIISKYLVEVAEKEG
;
A
#
# COMPACT_ATOMS: atom_id res chain seq x y z
N MET A 1 14.02 21.97 -6.64
CA MET A 1 14.05 20.76 -5.79
C MET A 1 14.77 19.67 -6.57
N GLU A 2 15.61 18.88 -5.91
CA GLU A 2 16.30 17.75 -6.54
C GLU A 2 15.27 16.67 -6.92
N LYS A 3 15.43 16.02 -8.07
CA LYS A 3 14.52 14.94 -8.49
C LYS A 3 14.74 13.72 -7.59
N PRO A 4 13.68 13.01 -7.17
CA PRO A 4 13.83 11.79 -6.38
C PRO A 4 14.61 10.75 -7.18
N LYS A 5 15.54 10.04 -6.53
CA LYS A 5 16.27 8.93 -7.16
C LYS A 5 15.48 7.63 -7.12
N LYS A 6 14.72 7.42 -6.03
CA LYS A 6 13.91 6.23 -5.74
C LYS A 6 12.61 6.63 -5.06
N VAL A 7 11.53 5.93 -5.37
CA VAL A 7 10.19 6.12 -4.79
C VAL A 7 9.58 4.77 -4.43
N VAL A 8 9.07 4.63 -3.21
CA VAL A 8 8.17 3.54 -2.85
C VAL A 8 6.74 3.98 -3.03
N LEU A 9 6.00 3.32 -3.93
CA LEU A 9 4.63 3.63 -4.26
C LEU A 9 3.68 2.61 -3.61
N ALA A 10 2.71 3.09 -2.83
CA ALA A 10 1.56 2.29 -2.45
C ALA A 10 0.74 1.95 -3.71
N TYR A 11 0.74 0.68 -4.10
CA TYR A 11 0.26 0.20 -5.38
C TYR A 11 -0.86 -0.84 -5.19
N SER A 12 -2.05 -0.55 -5.72
CA SER A 12 -3.22 -1.42 -5.57
C SER A 12 -3.42 -2.40 -6.74
N GLY A 13 -2.66 -2.27 -7.82
CA GLY A 13 -2.97 -2.96 -9.08
C GLY A 13 -4.04 -2.27 -9.93
N GLY A 14 -4.65 -1.19 -9.44
CA GLY A 14 -5.63 -0.39 -10.17
C GLY A 14 -5.03 0.38 -11.35
N LEU A 15 -5.89 0.92 -12.21
CA LEU A 15 -5.48 1.73 -13.37
C LEU A 15 -4.62 2.93 -12.91
N ASP A 16 -5.12 3.71 -11.96
CA ASP A 16 -4.47 4.95 -11.52
C ASP A 16 -3.05 4.70 -10.99
N THR A 17 -2.88 3.73 -10.09
CA THR A 17 -1.54 3.41 -9.54
C THR A 17 -0.61 2.80 -10.58
N SER A 18 -1.13 2.15 -11.62
CA SER A 18 -0.33 1.67 -12.77
C SER A 18 0.16 2.84 -13.61
N VAL A 19 -0.71 3.80 -13.91
CA VAL A 19 -0.34 5.03 -14.62
C VAL A 19 0.69 5.82 -13.81
N ILE A 20 0.56 5.88 -12.48
CA ILE A 20 1.51 6.58 -11.61
C ILE A 20 2.92 5.96 -11.69
N ILE A 21 3.07 4.63 -11.75
CA ILE A 21 4.39 3.99 -11.94
C ILE A 21 5.06 4.55 -13.20
N ARG A 22 4.35 4.50 -14.34
CA ARG A 22 4.90 4.97 -15.61
C ARG A 22 5.17 6.47 -15.59
N TRP A 23 4.26 7.23 -15.00
CA TRP A 23 4.39 8.69 -14.89
C TRP A 23 5.60 9.10 -14.05
N LEU A 24 5.86 8.43 -12.92
CA LEU A 24 7.05 8.69 -12.09
C LEU A 24 8.35 8.41 -12.87
N ILE A 25 8.41 7.28 -13.58
CA ILE A 25 9.57 6.91 -14.40
C ILE A 25 9.79 7.96 -15.51
N ASP A 26 8.74 8.35 -16.24
CA ASP A 26 8.87 9.25 -17.39
C ASP A 26 9.19 10.69 -17.00
N ASN A 27 8.62 11.19 -15.91
CA ASN A 27 8.78 12.60 -15.52
C ASN A 27 10.00 12.82 -14.61
N TYR A 28 10.31 11.86 -13.75
CA TYR A 28 11.40 11.98 -12.77
C TYR A 28 12.61 11.12 -13.10
N GLY A 29 12.49 10.08 -13.93
CA GLY A 29 13.59 9.15 -14.20
C GLY A 29 14.01 8.37 -12.96
N CYS A 30 13.11 8.25 -11.98
CA CYS A 30 13.40 7.61 -10.70
C CYS A 30 13.09 6.12 -10.73
N GLU A 31 13.79 5.37 -9.89
CA GLU A 31 13.43 3.99 -9.61
C GLU A 31 12.10 3.93 -8.84
N VAL A 32 11.15 3.10 -9.29
CA VAL A 32 9.86 2.93 -8.61
C VAL A 32 9.77 1.52 -8.03
N ILE A 33 9.60 1.44 -6.72
CA ILE A 33 9.34 0.21 -5.99
C ILE A 33 7.86 0.17 -5.65
N ALA A 34 7.15 -0.86 -6.09
CA ALA A 34 5.75 -1.04 -5.75
C ALA A 34 5.62 -1.73 -4.39
N PHE A 35 4.74 -1.22 -3.54
CA PHE A 35 4.36 -1.82 -2.27
C PHE A 35 2.86 -2.08 -2.24
N SER A 36 2.47 -3.32 -1.92
CA SER A 36 1.07 -3.70 -1.66
C SER A 36 0.96 -4.41 -0.31
N ALA A 37 -0.21 -4.28 0.31
CA ALA A 37 -0.53 -4.85 1.61
C ALA A 37 -1.82 -5.65 1.48
N ASP A 38 -1.78 -6.95 1.73
CA ASP A 38 -2.98 -7.78 1.86
C ASP A 38 -3.56 -7.63 3.26
N VAL A 39 -4.65 -6.88 3.35
CA VAL A 39 -5.44 -6.66 4.57
C VAL A 39 -6.82 -7.33 4.46
N GLY A 40 -6.97 -8.32 3.58
CA GLY A 40 -8.20 -9.11 3.41
C GLY A 40 -9.07 -8.68 2.23
N GLN A 41 -8.53 -7.88 1.32
CA GLN A 41 -9.17 -7.59 0.04
C GLN A 41 -9.18 -8.82 -0.88
N GLN A 42 -9.99 -8.82 -1.95
CA GLN A 42 -10.23 -10.02 -2.78
C GLN A 42 -9.31 -10.11 -4.02
N GLU A 43 -8.41 -9.15 -4.19
CA GLU A 43 -7.48 -9.09 -5.29
C GLU A 43 -6.45 -10.23 -5.22
N ASP A 44 -6.07 -10.76 -6.38
CA ASP A 44 -4.97 -11.71 -6.50
C ASP A 44 -3.63 -10.96 -6.39
N MET A 45 -2.94 -11.14 -5.26
CA MET A 45 -1.67 -10.47 -4.98
C MET A 45 -0.56 -10.86 -5.97
N GLU A 46 -0.59 -12.07 -6.55
CA GLU A 46 0.39 -12.45 -7.56
C GLU A 46 0.12 -11.76 -8.90
N GLU A 47 -1.14 -11.55 -9.28
CA GLU A 47 -1.46 -10.72 -10.45
C GLU A 47 -1.10 -9.26 -10.21
N VAL A 48 -1.31 -8.72 -9.00
CA VAL A 48 -0.83 -7.37 -8.63
C VAL A 48 0.69 -7.26 -8.80
N ARG A 49 1.45 -8.28 -8.33
CA ARG A 49 2.91 -8.34 -8.50
C ARG A 49 3.32 -8.33 -9.97
N LYS A 50 2.76 -9.25 -10.77
CA LYS A 50 3.06 -9.36 -12.20
C LYS A 50 2.77 -8.05 -12.92
N LYS A 51 1.62 -7.43 -12.63
CA LYS A 51 1.21 -6.18 -13.25
C LYS A 51 2.14 -5.02 -12.88
N ALA A 52 2.56 -4.89 -11.61
CA ALA A 52 3.49 -3.85 -11.19
C ALA A 52 4.83 -3.94 -11.96
N LEU A 53 5.40 -5.15 -12.04
CA LEU A 53 6.65 -5.40 -12.78
C LEU A 53 6.48 -5.11 -14.27
N ALA A 54 5.40 -5.60 -14.88
CA ALA A 54 5.10 -5.35 -16.29
C ALA A 54 4.90 -3.86 -16.61
N THR A 55 4.43 -3.07 -15.64
CA THR A 55 4.24 -1.62 -15.77
C THR A 55 5.54 -0.83 -15.62
N GLY A 56 6.59 -1.44 -15.04
CA GLY A 56 7.92 -0.84 -14.95
C GLY A 56 8.46 -0.64 -13.52
N ALA A 57 7.78 -1.16 -12.49
CA ALA A 57 8.37 -1.17 -11.14
C ALA A 57 9.65 -2.04 -11.13
N SER A 58 10.71 -1.57 -10.49
CA SER A 58 11.97 -2.31 -10.38
C SER A 58 11.88 -3.48 -9.39
N LYS A 59 11.03 -3.32 -8.37
CA LYS A 59 10.84 -4.29 -7.29
C LYS A 59 9.41 -4.19 -6.75
N VAL A 60 8.91 -5.30 -6.21
CA VAL A 60 7.58 -5.36 -5.59
C VAL A 60 7.65 -6.02 -4.21
N HIS A 61 7.20 -5.28 -3.20
CA HIS A 61 6.99 -5.76 -1.85
C HIS A 61 5.51 -6.02 -1.62
N ILE A 62 5.16 -7.24 -1.21
CA ILE A 62 3.79 -7.59 -0.81
C ILE A 62 3.86 -8.23 0.56
N TYR A 63 3.06 -7.72 1.49
CA TYR A 63 2.97 -8.24 2.85
C TYR A 63 1.56 -8.76 3.10
N ASP A 64 1.46 -9.99 3.64
CA ASP A 64 0.22 -10.48 4.25
C ASP A 64 0.09 -9.88 5.65
N LEU A 65 -0.90 -9.01 5.83
CA LEU A 65 -1.14 -8.23 7.04
C LEU A 65 -2.53 -8.48 7.62
N LYS A 66 -3.25 -9.52 7.18
CA LYS A 66 -4.62 -9.82 7.64
C LYS A 66 -4.68 -10.01 9.15
N GLU A 67 -3.78 -10.80 9.71
CA GLU A 67 -3.78 -11.09 11.15
C GLU A 67 -3.44 -9.86 11.99
N GLU A 68 -2.40 -9.11 11.60
CA GLU A 68 -2.02 -7.87 12.28
C GLU A 68 -3.11 -6.81 12.17
N PHE A 69 -3.74 -6.67 11.01
CA PHE A 69 -4.86 -5.76 10.82
C PHE A 69 -6.01 -6.08 11.78
N LEU A 70 -6.39 -7.36 11.91
CA LEU A 70 -7.42 -7.76 12.85
C LEU A 70 -7.02 -7.52 14.31
N ARG A 71 -5.86 -8.05 14.71
CA ARG A 71 -5.38 -8.03 16.10
C ARG A 71 -5.12 -6.62 16.60
N ASP A 72 -4.42 -5.82 15.81
CA ASP A 72 -3.86 -4.55 16.25
C ASP A 72 -4.67 -3.32 15.85
N TYR A 73 -5.67 -3.46 14.97
CA TYR A 73 -6.54 -2.36 14.53
C TYR A 73 -8.02 -2.68 14.73
N CYS A 74 -8.56 -3.71 14.07
CA CYS A 74 -10.00 -4.00 14.10
C CYS A 74 -10.50 -4.35 15.50
N PHE A 75 -9.81 -5.24 16.23
CA PHE A 75 -10.22 -5.62 17.58
C PHE A 75 -10.06 -4.48 18.59
N LYS A 76 -9.12 -3.56 18.38
CA LYS A 76 -9.02 -2.34 19.21
C LYS A 76 -10.23 -1.43 18.98
N ALA A 77 -10.60 -1.21 17.73
CA ALA A 77 -11.79 -0.42 17.38
C ALA A 77 -13.09 -1.06 17.90
N LEU A 78 -13.20 -2.39 17.79
CA LEU A 78 -14.34 -3.15 18.31
C LEU A 78 -14.48 -3.01 19.84
N LYS A 79 -13.37 -3.18 20.57
CA LYS A 79 -13.36 -3.00 22.04
C LYS A 79 -13.77 -1.59 22.47
N ALA A 80 -13.44 -0.59 21.66
CA ALA A 80 -13.84 0.80 21.90
C ALA A 80 -15.27 1.12 21.44
N GLN A 81 -16.00 0.16 20.87
CA GLN A 81 -17.30 0.39 20.22
C GLN A 81 -17.23 1.55 19.21
N ALA A 82 -16.12 1.64 18.47
CA ALA A 82 -15.83 2.81 17.64
C ALA A 82 -16.79 2.89 16.45
N LEU A 83 -17.63 3.92 16.46
CA LEU A 83 -18.56 4.24 15.38
C LEU A 83 -18.44 5.72 15.06
N TYR A 84 -18.03 6.04 13.83
CA TYR A 84 -18.09 7.38 13.30
C TYR A 84 -19.56 7.77 13.07
N GLU A 85 -19.94 8.93 13.62
CA GLU A 85 -21.32 9.44 13.59
C GLU A 85 -22.37 8.41 14.08
N GLY A 86 -21.96 7.56 15.02
CA GLY A 86 -22.82 6.53 15.62
C GLY A 86 -23.26 5.41 14.66
N LYS A 87 -22.70 5.33 13.45
CA LYS A 87 -23.13 4.37 12.41
C LYS A 87 -21.98 3.64 11.72
N TYR A 88 -20.90 4.34 11.36
CA TYR A 88 -19.88 3.78 10.48
C TYR A 88 -18.71 3.17 11.27
N PRO A 89 -18.39 1.88 11.09
CA PRO A 89 -17.36 1.17 11.88
C PRO A 89 -15.92 1.42 11.42
N LEU A 90 -15.65 2.56 10.77
CA LEU A 90 -14.29 3.01 10.44
C LEU A 90 -13.46 2.08 9.54
N GLY A 91 -14.08 1.14 8.81
CA GLY A 91 -13.35 0.10 8.06
C GLY A 91 -12.22 0.62 7.17
N THR A 92 -12.46 1.70 6.41
CA THR A 92 -11.42 2.33 5.58
C THR A 92 -10.38 3.06 6.42
N ALA A 93 -10.81 3.80 7.45
CA ALA A 93 -9.89 4.57 8.30
C ALA A 93 -8.92 3.66 9.06
N LEU A 94 -9.34 2.45 9.44
CA LEU A 94 -8.52 1.52 10.22
C LEU A 94 -7.39 0.88 9.42
N ASN A 95 -7.56 0.66 8.11
CA ASN A 95 -6.50 0.02 7.31
C ASN A 95 -5.39 1.00 6.87
N ARG A 96 -5.65 2.31 6.82
CA ARG A 96 -4.66 3.28 6.32
C ARG A 96 -3.41 3.34 7.20
N PRO A 97 -3.50 3.36 8.54
CA PRO A 97 -2.32 3.39 9.40
C PRO A 97 -1.40 2.18 9.23
N ILE A 98 -1.94 0.96 9.08
CA ILE A 98 -1.12 -0.23 8.88
C ILE A 98 -0.43 -0.21 7.50
N ILE A 99 -1.15 0.18 6.44
CA ILE A 99 -0.56 0.33 5.09
C ILE A 99 0.57 1.37 5.12
N SER A 100 0.35 2.53 5.73
CA SER A 100 1.36 3.58 5.83
C SER A 100 2.56 3.18 6.67
N LYS A 101 2.37 2.45 7.78
CA LYS A 101 3.47 1.90 8.60
C LYS A 101 4.41 1.07 7.73
N TYR A 102 3.88 0.08 7.01
CA TYR A 102 4.70 -0.80 6.18
C TYR A 102 5.25 -0.10 4.93
N LEU A 103 4.56 0.90 4.38
CA LEU A 103 5.08 1.72 3.30
C LEU A 103 6.36 2.46 3.73
N VAL A 104 6.35 3.07 4.92
CA VAL A 104 7.52 3.74 5.50
C VAL A 104 8.62 2.73 5.80
N GLU A 105 8.30 1.58 6.40
CA GLU A 105 9.31 0.54 6.65
C GLU A 105 9.99 0.04 5.37
N VAL A 106 9.24 -0.11 4.27
CA VAL A 106 9.82 -0.49 2.98
C VAL A 106 10.70 0.62 2.43
N ALA A 107 10.29 1.89 2.55
CA ALA A 107 11.13 3.02 2.16
C ALA A 107 12.44 3.06 2.94
N GLU A 108 12.41 2.89 4.26
CA GLU A 108 13.61 2.84 5.10
C GLU A 108 14.53 1.66 4.74
N LYS A 109 13.96 0.49 4.42
CA LYS A 109 14.71 -0.70 3.98
C LYS A 109 15.39 -0.52 2.62
N GLU A 110 14.78 0.24 1.72
CA GLU A 110 15.27 0.42 0.35
C GLU A 110 16.19 1.65 0.18
N GLY A 111 16.23 2.54 1.17
CA GLY A 111 17.00 3.80 1.15
C GLY A 111 16.45 4.84 0.17
#